data_AF-A0A077KCI2-F1
#
_entry.id   AF-A0A077KCI2-F1
#
_cell.length_a   1.000
_cell.length_b   1.000
_cell.length_c   1.000
_cell.angle_alpha   90.00
_cell.angle_beta   90.00
_cell.angle_gamma   90.00
#
_symmetry.space_group_name_H-M   'P 1'
#
loop_
_entity.id
_entity.type
_entity.pdbx_description
1 polymer ?
#
loop_
_entity_poly.entity_id
_entity_poly.type
_entity_poly.pdbx_seq_one_letter_code
_entity_poly.pdbx_strand_id
1 'polypeptide(L)' 'MLVDLDHLFANPIFDPARESIGFHFLHSYYAIAVYFLMLFFRGNIRIIGIGLLFHMLTDYQDFNFWPH' A
#
# COMPACT_ATOMS: atom_id res chain seq x y z
N MET A 1 -7.71 0.18 -2.58
CA MET A 1 -7.56 -0.32 -3.98
C MET A 1 -7.57 -1.86 -3.98
N LEU A 2 -7.40 -2.58 -5.09
CA LEU A 2 -7.36 -4.07 -5.07
C LEU A 2 -6.24 -4.62 -4.16
N VAL A 3 -5.20 -3.82 -3.93
CA VAL A 3 -4.09 -4.12 -3.02
C VAL A 3 -4.56 -4.33 -1.58
N ASP A 4 -5.61 -3.62 -1.13
CA ASP A 4 -6.18 -3.68 0.23
C ASP A 4 -6.88 -5.01 0.54
N LEU A 5 -6.99 -5.93 -0.42
CA LEU A 5 -7.52 -7.26 -0.13
C LEU A 5 -6.69 -8.00 0.92
N ASP A 6 -5.43 -7.62 1.12
CA ASP A 6 -4.61 -8.14 2.21
C ASP A 6 -5.04 -7.64 3.62
N HIS A 7 -5.93 -6.64 3.72
CA HIS A 7 -6.56 -6.24 4.98
C HIS A 7 -7.48 -7.33 5.54
N LEU A 8 -8.05 -8.17 4.67
CA LEU A 8 -8.92 -9.28 5.09
C LEU A 8 -8.19 -10.32 5.95
N PHE A 9 -6.85 -10.33 5.95
CA PHE A 9 -6.05 -11.20 6.80
C PHE A 9 -5.77 -10.61 8.20
N ALA A 10 -6.20 -9.38 8.47
CA ALA A 10 -6.01 -8.74 9.78
C ALA A 10 -7.16 -9.02 10.75
N ASN A 11 -6.84 -8.99 12.04
CA ASN A 11 -7.83 -9.05 13.11
C ASN A 11 -7.54 -7.94 14.15
N PRO A 12 -8.42 -6.94 14.33
CA PRO A 12 -9.67 -6.74 13.58
C PRO A 12 -9.42 -6.33 12.12
N ILE A 13 -10.37 -6.64 11.23
CA ILE A 13 -10.25 -6.32 9.80
C ILE A 13 -10.11 -4.79 9.61
N PHE A 14 -10.95 -4.01 10.28
CA PHE A 14 -10.89 -2.54 10.28
C PHE A 14 -10.34 -2.04 11.62
N ASP A 15 -9.29 -1.22 11.56
CA ASP A 15 -8.69 -0.54 12.70
C ASP A 15 -8.07 0.78 12.23
N PRO A 16 -8.62 1.96 12.62
CA PRO A 16 -8.07 3.25 12.22
C PRO A 16 -6.72 3.55 12.89
N ALA A 17 -6.44 2.92 14.04
CA ALA A 17 -5.19 3.15 14.79
C ALA A 17 -4.06 2.21 14.36
N ARG A 18 -4.20 1.50 13.23
CA ARG A 18 -3.19 0.58 12.69
C ARG A 18 -2.55 1.16 11.43
N GLU A 19 -1.23 1.24 11.45
CA GLU A 19 -0.46 1.58 10.25
C GLU A 19 -0.52 0.42 9.24
N SER A 20 -1.04 0.68 8.03
CA SER A 20 -1.13 -0.34 6.98
C SER A 20 0.25 -0.76 6.46
N ILE A 21 1.16 0.20 6.30
CA ILE A 21 2.52 -0.01 5.79
C ILE A 21 3.32 -0.86 6.77
N GLY A 22 3.92 -1.93 6.26
CA GLY A 22 4.71 -2.87 7.06
C GLY A 22 3.87 -3.87 7.87
N PHE A 23 2.57 -3.62 8.07
CA PHE A 23 1.67 -4.57 8.73
C PHE A 23 1.06 -5.58 7.73
N HIS A 24 0.48 -5.08 6.63
CA HIS A 24 -0.17 -5.95 5.64
C HIS A 24 0.83 -6.44 4.58
N PHE A 25 0.58 -7.63 4.02
CA PHE A 25 1.54 -8.34 3.16
C PHE A 25 1.90 -7.57 1.88
N LEU A 26 0.90 -7.03 1.17
CA LEU A 26 1.07 -6.21 -0.03
C LEU A 26 1.46 -4.76 0.29
N HIS A 27 1.36 -4.36 1.56
CA HIS A 27 1.86 -3.09 2.08
C HIS A 27 3.25 -3.22 2.73
N SER A 28 3.91 -4.37 2.57
CA SER A 28 5.26 -4.61 3.09
C SER A 28 6.32 -3.83 2.32
N TYR A 29 7.46 -3.52 2.97
CA TYR A 29 8.58 -2.85 2.31
C TYR A 29 9.11 -3.62 1.08
N TYR A 30 9.02 -4.95 1.09
CA TYR A 30 9.36 -5.78 -0.07
C TYR A 30 8.40 -5.56 -1.24
N ALA A 31 7.09 -5.48 -0.97
CA ALA A 31 6.09 -5.18 -1.99
C ALA A 31 6.28 -3.76 -2.56
N ILE A 32 6.51 -2.78 -1.69
CA ILE A 32 6.79 -1.39 -2.09
C ILE A 32 8.03 -1.31 -2.99
N ALA A 33 9.10 -2.04 -2.67
CA ALA A 33 10.29 -2.11 -3.52
C ALA A 33 9.97 -2.70 -4.91
N VAL A 34 9.13 -3.73 -4.99
CA VAL A 34 8.65 -4.27 -6.28
C VAL A 34 7.84 -3.22 -7.05
N TYR A 35 6.95 -2.48 -6.40
CA TYR A 35 6.17 -1.42 -7.04
C TYR A 35 7.05 -0.28 -7.57
N PHE A 36 8.11 0.06 -6.83
CA PHE A 36 9.15 0.98 -7.29
C PHE A 36 9.88 0.44 -8.53
N LEU A 37 10.24 -0.85 -8.54
CA LEU A 37 10.85 -1.49 -9.70
C LEU A 37 9.92 -1.51 -10.93
N MET A 38 8.61 -1.59 -10.72
CA MET A 38 7.63 -1.53 -11.82
C MET A 38 7.71 -0.23 -12.64
N LEU A 39 8.24 0.85 -12.07
CA LEU A 39 8.41 2.14 -12.76
C LEU A 39 9.39 2.07 -13.94
N PHE A 40 10.35 1.13 -13.91
CA PHE A 40 11.36 0.99 -14.96
C PHE A 40 10.83 0.29 -16.22
N PHE A 41 9.69 -0.40 -16.14
CA PHE A 41 9.04 -1.01 -17.30
C PHE A 41 8.21 0.03 -18.08
N ARG A 42 7.81 -0.30 -19.32
CA ARG A 42 6.98 0.57 -20.19
C ARG A 42 5.55 0.05 -20.26
N GLY A 43 4.61 0.93 -20.61
CA GLY A 43 3.19 0.59 -20.77
C GLY A 43 2.45 0.41 -19.44
N ASN A 44 1.48 -0.51 -19.42
CA ASN A 44 0.54 -0.66 -18.31
C ASN A 44 1.21 -1.02 -16.97
N ILE A 45 2.34 -1.74 -16.99
CA ILE A 45 3.09 -2.09 -15.77
C ILE A 45 3.51 -0.84 -15.00
N ARG A 46 3.96 0.20 -15.71
CA ARG A 46 4.35 1.48 -15.09
C ARG A 46 3.15 2.18 -14.47
N ILE A 47 2.01 2.19 -15.16
CA ILE A 47 0.78 2.84 -14.69
C ILE A 47 0.30 2.16 -13.40
N ILE A 48 0.32 0.82 -13.38
CA ILE A 48 -0.01 0.03 -12.19
C ILE A 48 0.97 0.35 -11.04
N GLY A 49 2.27 0.40 -11.32
CA GLY A 49 3.30 0.72 -10.33
C GLY A 49 3.11 2.12 -9.73
N ILE A 50 2.82 3.12 -10.55
CA ILE A 50 2.48 4.48 -10.10
C ILE A 50 1.24 4.44 -9.20
N GLY A 51 0.16 3.77 -9.62
CA GLY A 51 -1.06 3.65 -8.82
C GLY A 51 -0.83 2.99 -7.46
N LEU A 52 -0.06 1.90 -7.42
CA LEU A 52 0.30 1.20 -6.17
C LEU A 52 1.15 2.08 -5.26
N LEU A 53 2.17 2.78 -5.78
CA LEU A 53 2.99 3.69 -4.97
C LEU A 53 2.20 4.91 -4.45
N PHE A 54 1.27 5.44 -5.25
CA PHE A 54 0.36 6.48 -4.78
C PHE A 54 -0.57 5.97 -3.68
N HIS A 55 -1.05 4.73 -3.77
CA HIS A 55 -1.81 4.10 -2.70
C HIS A 55 -0.99 4.00 -1.41
N MET A 56 0.27 3.53 -1.48
CA MET A 56 1.16 3.50 -0.30
C MET A 56 1.39 4.90 0.28
N LEU A 57 1.52 5.92 -0.59
CA LEU A 57 1.64 7.30 -0.14
C LEU A 57 0.38 7.74 0.62
N THR A 58 -0.81 7.43 0.11
CA THR A 58 -2.07 7.81 0.79
C THR A 58 -2.25 7.06 2.11
N ASP A 59 -1.84 5.79 2.20
CA ASP A 59 -1.88 5.03 3.47
C ASP A 59 -0.93 5.60 4.52
N TYR A 60 0.29 5.97 4.10
CA TYR A 60 1.23 6.67 4.98
C TYR A 60 0.64 7.99 5.48
N GLN A 61 0.07 8.76 4.56
CA GLN A 61 -0.54 10.05 4.88
C GLN A 61 -1.69 9.88 5.87
N ASP A 62 -2.62 8.94 5.61
CA ASP A 62 -3.78 8.64 6.46
C ASP A 62 -3.36 8.40 7.91
N PHE A 63 -2.40 7.50 8.13
CA PHE A 63 -1.93 7.18 9.47
C PHE A 63 -1.12 8.31 10.15
N ASN A 64 -0.33 9.08 9.39
CA ASN A 64 0.57 10.07 9.99
C ASN A 64 -0.05 11.45 10.20
N PHE A 65 -1.05 11.82 9.40
CA PHE A 65 -1.58 13.18 9.36
C PHE A 65 -3.04 13.32 9.81
N TRP A 66 -3.78 12.22 9.96
CA TRP A 66 -5.14 12.25 10.49
C TRP A 66 -5.22 11.73 11.93
N PRO A 67 -6.17 12.22 12.74
CA PRO A 67 -6.41 11.71 14.08
C PRO A 67 -7.18 10.38 14.04
N HIS A 68 -6.81 9.46 14.95
CA HIS A 68 -7.35 8.10 15.08
C HIS A 68 -8.08 7.89 16.41
#